data_AF-A0A432U6Y7-F1
#
_entry.id   AF-A0A432U6Y7-F1
#
_cell.length_a   1.000
_cell.length_b   1.000
_cell.length_c   1.000
_cell.angle_alpha   90.00
_cell.angle_beta   90.00
_cell.angle_gamma   90.00
#
_symmetry.space_group_name_H-M   'P 1'
#
loop_
_entity.id
_entity.type
_entity.pdbx_description
1 polymer ?
#
loop_
_entity_poly.entity_id
_entity_poly.type
_entity_poly.pdbx_seq_one_letter_code
_entity_poly.pdbx_strand_id
1 'polypeptide(L)'
;LVITSGMASGIDASAHIGALEADQLTIAVCGTGLDRIYPAKHKSLAHQISTQGALVSEFSIGTSPIANNFPRRNRIISGLSLGTLVVEASIKSGTMITAKLAADQGKEVFAIPSSIHNPLSQGCHQLIKQGAKLVENIEDIIDELYLDLEVPLSGNNTPIYTKDVDNTPSVLLKCLSYEAMNIDEMVEKSGLSPQIIVQELLILELANRVTKVGGSGYLLTK
;
A
#
# COMPACT_ATOMS: atom_id res chain seq x y z
N LEU A 1 -4.92 5.03 -2.84
CA LEU A 1 -3.66 5.01 -2.06
C LEU A 1 -3.98 4.66 -0.62
N VAL A 2 -3.08 3.99 0.10
CA VAL A 2 -3.27 3.58 1.51
C VAL A 2 -2.25 4.31 2.38
N ILE A 3 -2.69 4.90 3.49
CA ILE A 3 -1.80 5.59 4.43
C ILE A 3 -1.14 4.55 5.35
N THR A 4 0.19 4.50 5.36
CA THR A 4 0.96 3.68 6.31
C THR A 4 1.69 4.59 7.29
N SER A 5 1.50 4.36 8.60
CA SER A 5 2.18 5.14 9.63
C SER A 5 2.34 4.33 10.94
N GLY A 6 2.74 4.98 12.02
CA GLY A 6 3.31 4.33 13.18
C GLY A 6 2.64 4.43 14.51
N MET A 7 1.41 4.94 14.55
CA MET A 7 0.64 5.13 15.77
C MET A 7 1.29 6.05 16.80
N ALA A 8 2.39 6.75 16.48
CA ALA A 8 2.96 7.74 17.39
C ALA A 8 1.98 8.90 17.61
N SER A 9 2.24 9.72 18.64
CA SER A 9 1.49 10.97 18.81
C SER A 9 1.84 11.98 17.73
N GLY A 10 0.92 12.89 17.42
CA GLY A 10 1.12 13.93 16.42
C GLY A 10 0.79 13.43 15.01
N ILE A 11 1.68 13.69 14.06
CA ILE A 11 1.46 13.47 12.62
C ILE A 11 0.99 12.04 12.30
N ASP A 12 1.58 11.01 12.92
CA ASP A 12 1.16 9.61 12.72
C ASP A 12 -0.34 9.42 13.01
N ALA A 13 -0.81 9.91 14.16
CA ALA A 13 -2.21 9.80 14.55
C ALA A 13 -3.11 10.63 13.63
N SER A 14 -2.71 11.86 13.30
CA SER A 14 -3.45 12.72 12.37
C SER A 14 -3.59 12.09 10.99
N ALA A 15 -2.54 11.43 10.49
CA ALA A 15 -2.56 10.75 9.19
C ALA A 15 -3.54 9.57 9.19
N HIS A 16 -3.56 8.76 10.25
CA HIS A 16 -4.53 7.68 10.39
C HIS A 16 -5.97 8.21 10.50
N ILE A 17 -6.19 9.24 11.31
CA ILE A 17 -7.51 9.85 11.49
C ILE A 17 -8.01 10.41 10.16
N GLY A 18 -7.18 11.18 9.43
CA GLY A 18 -7.57 11.74 8.14
C GLY A 18 -7.91 10.66 7.10
N ALA A 19 -7.20 9.53 7.10
CA ALA A 19 -7.54 8.40 6.23
C ALA A 19 -8.90 7.80 6.59
N LEU A 20 -9.18 7.58 7.89
CA LEU A 20 -10.45 7.03 8.36
C LEU A 20 -11.63 7.98 8.12
N GLU A 21 -11.44 9.29 8.34
CA GLU A 21 -12.45 10.32 8.07
C GLU A 21 -12.81 10.42 6.58
N ALA A 22 -11.85 10.11 5.69
CA ALA A 22 -12.07 10.01 4.25
C ALA A 22 -12.62 8.64 3.79
N ASP A 23 -13.02 7.79 4.73
CA ASP A 23 -13.49 6.41 4.50
C ASP A 23 -12.45 5.53 3.75
N GLN A 24 -11.16 5.82 3.91
CA GLN A 24 -10.06 5.10 3.28
C GLN A 24 -9.36 4.13 4.23
N LEU A 25 -8.68 3.15 3.66
CA LEU A 25 -7.88 2.18 4.42
C LEU A 25 -6.59 2.82 4.97
N THR A 26 -6.16 2.38 6.15
CA THR A 26 -4.87 2.76 6.72
C THR A 26 -4.16 1.60 7.43
N ILE A 27 -2.83 1.59 7.39
CA ILE A 27 -1.99 0.55 7.98
C ILE A 27 -1.13 1.16 9.09
N ALA A 28 -1.33 0.70 10.31
CA ALA A 28 -0.53 1.09 11.45
C ALA A 28 0.51 0.01 11.78
N VAL A 29 1.79 0.37 11.71
CA VAL A 29 2.88 -0.53 12.07
C VAL A 29 3.27 -0.28 13.54
N CYS A 30 3.17 -1.29 14.40
CA CYS A 30 3.35 -1.17 15.84
C CYS A 30 4.77 -1.59 16.29
N GLY A 31 5.33 -0.85 17.26
CA GLY A 31 6.61 -1.19 17.93
C GLY A 31 6.47 -2.18 19.10
N THR A 32 5.31 -2.80 19.24
CA THR A 32 4.88 -3.66 20.36
C THR A 32 4.15 -4.89 19.84
N GLY A 33 3.85 -5.85 20.71
CA GLY A 33 2.86 -6.89 20.39
C GLY A 33 1.49 -6.26 20.11
N LEU A 34 0.70 -6.86 19.23
CA LEU A 34 -0.62 -6.31 18.82
C LEU A 34 -1.63 -6.24 19.98
N ASP A 35 -1.40 -6.99 21.06
CA ASP A 35 -2.14 -6.93 22.32
C ASP A 35 -1.79 -5.71 23.20
N ARG A 36 -0.73 -4.95 22.85
CA ARG A 36 -0.22 -3.81 23.64
C ARG A 36 -0.13 -2.54 22.79
N ILE A 37 -1.25 -1.85 22.63
CA ILE A 37 -1.27 -0.56 21.93
C ILE A 37 -0.47 0.50 22.69
N TYR A 38 0.48 1.12 21.99
CA TYR A 38 1.26 2.25 22.48
C TYR A 38 1.24 3.40 21.46
N PRO A 39 1.01 4.65 21.89
CA PRO A 39 0.69 5.06 23.26
C PRO A 39 -0.72 4.60 23.67
N ALA A 40 -0.93 4.35 24.96
CA ALA A 40 -2.20 3.77 25.45
C ALA A 40 -3.44 4.60 25.12
N LYS A 41 -3.29 5.92 24.96
CA LYS A 41 -4.38 6.82 24.53
C LYS A 41 -4.90 6.52 23.12
N HIS A 42 -4.13 5.83 22.27
CA HIS A 42 -4.55 5.48 20.91
C HIS A 42 -5.25 4.12 20.82
N LYS A 43 -5.69 3.52 21.93
CA LYS A 43 -6.46 2.26 21.91
C LYS A 43 -7.71 2.34 21.02
N SER A 44 -8.47 3.42 21.13
CA SER A 44 -9.67 3.63 20.29
C SER A 44 -9.30 3.74 18.82
N LEU A 45 -8.28 4.54 18.50
CA LEU A 45 -7.78 4.70 17.14
C LEU A 45 -7.29 3.36 16.56
N ALA A 46 -6.53 2.58 17.32
CA ALA A 46 -6.06 1.26 16.90
C ALA A 46 -7.23 0.33 16.57
N HIS A 47 -8.30 0.37 17.37
CA HIS A 47 -9.49 -0.42 17.10
C HIS A 47 -10.18 0.01 15.80
N GLN A 48 -10.33 1.32 15.57
CA GLN A 48 -10.90 1.83 14.32
C GLN A 48 -10.05 1.43 13.10
N ILE A 49 -8.72 1.53 13.20
CA ILE A 49 -7.81 1.05 12.14
C ILE A 49 -7.98 -0.45 11.91
N SER A 50 -8.15 -1.25 12.97
CA SER A 50 -8.36 -2.70 12.82
C SER A 50 -9.65 -3.07 12.09
N THR A 51 -10.66 -2.19 12.13
CA THR A 51 -11.91 -2.37 11.39
C THR A 51 -11.87 -1.83 9.98
N GLN A 52 -10.97 -0.88 9.68
CA GLN A 52 -10.89 -0.15 8.40
C GLN A 52 -9.43 -0.03 7.93
N GLY A 53 -8.74 -1.17 7.86
CA GLY A 53 -7.30 -1.18 7.62
C GLY A 53 -6.62 -2.38 8.26
N ALA A 54 -5.39 -2.15 8.74
CA ALA A 54 -4.63 -3.20 9.40
C ALA A 54 -3.69 -2.66 10.48
N LEU A 55 -3.50 -3.47 11.53
CA LEU A 55 -2.40 -3.32 12.49
C LEU A 55 -1.34 -4.38 12.17
N VAL A 56 -0.08 -3.96 12.02
CA VAL A 56 1.04 -4.82 11.64
C VAL A 56 2.12 -4.73 12.71
N SER A 57 2.68 -5.85 13.13
CA SER A 57 3.82 -5.88 14.05
C SER A 57 4.78 -7.01 13.72
N GLU A 58 6.08 -6.77 13.85
CA GLU A 58 7.12 -7.81 13.80
C GLU A 58 7.35 -8.48 15.17
N PHE A 59 6.65 -8.03 16.22
CA PHE A 59 6.87 -8.46 17.61
C PHE A 59 5.78 -9.43 18.08
N SER A 60 6.19 -10.43 18.86
CA SER A 60 5.28 -11.40 19.46
C SER A 60 4.28 -10.74 20.42
N ILE A 61 3.12 -11.39 20.59
CA ILE A 61 2.13 -11.04 21.61
C ILE A 61 2.81 -10.93 22.98
N GLY A 62 2.45 -9.91 23.76
CA GLY A 62 3.00 -9.60 25.06
C GLY A 62 4.21 -8.64 25.04
N THR A 63 4.76 -8.33 23.86
CA THR A 63 5.95 -7.46 23.77
C THR A 63 5.63 -6.02 24.20
N SER A 64 6.31 -5.57 25.25
CA SER A 64 6.21 -4.21 25.81
C SER A 64 6.77 -3.12 24.87
N PRO A 65 6.39 -1.83 25.06
CA PRO A 65 6.94 -0.70 24.32
C PRO A 65 8.40 -0.42 24.71
N ILE A 66 9.33 -1.09 24.05
CA ILE A 66 10.77 -0.89 24.24
C ILE A 66 11.25 0.20 23.29
N ALA A 67 11.97 1.20 23.79
CA ALA A 67 12.41 2.37 23.01
C ALA A 67 13.12 1.99 21.69
N ASN A 68 13.97 0.96 21.71
CA ASN A 68 14.71 0.51 20.52
C ASN A 68 13.81 -0.15 19.45
N ASN A 69 12.60 -0.59 19.80
CA ASN A 69 11.68 -1.17 18.83
C ASN A 69 11.13 -0.13 17.87
N PHE A 70 10.96 1.13 18.31
CA PHE A 70 10.33 2.16 17.48
C PHE A 70 11.20 2.54 16.27
N PRO A 71 12.51 2.86 16.40
CA PRO A 71 13.36 3.08 15.23
C PRO A 71 13.49 1.84 14.35
N ARG A 72 13.58 0.65 14.95
CA ARG A 72 13.70 -0.61 14.21
C ARG A 72 12.48 -0.86 13.32
N ARG A 73 11.29 -0.60 13.85
CA ARG A 73 10.02 -0.79 13.16
C ARG A 73 9.82 0.18 12.00
N ASN A 74 10.44 1.37 12.03
CA ASN A 74 10.31 2.37 10.97
C ASN A 74 10.68 1.85 9.57
N ARG A 75 11.60 0.87 9.48
CA ARG A 75 11.97 0.22 8.21
C ARG A 75 10.79 -0.49 7.53
N ILE A 76 9.81 -0.93 8.32
CA ILE A 76 8.60 -1.60 7.83
C ILE A 76 7.61 -0.55 7.35
N ILE A 77 7.50 0.60 8.03
CA ILE A 77 6.67 1.73 7.56
C ILE A 77 7.12 2.13 6.15
N SER A 78 8.41 2.47 5.99
CA SER A 78 8.94 2.91 4.70
C SER A 78 8.90 1.79 3.66
N GLY A 79 9.17 0.55 4.08
CA GLY A 79 9.19 -0.61 3.18
C GLY A 79 7.83 -0.98 2.61
N LEU A 80 6.75 -0.75 3.37
CA LEU A 80 5.37 -0.95 2.90
C LEU A 80 4.87 0.19 2.00
N SER A 81 5.60 1.30 1.90
CA SER A 81 5.18 2.48 1.17
C SER A 81 5.80 2.56 -0.23
N LEU A 82 5.13 3.29 -1.13
CA LEU A 82 5.69 3.71 -2.41
C LEU A 82 6.62 4.92 -2.23
N GLY A 83 6.24 5.84 -1.33
CA GLY A 83 7.09 6.93 -0.87
C GLY A 83 6.68 7.40 0.53
N THR A 84 7.52 8.21 1.16
CA THR A 84 7.33 8.69 2.55
C THR A 84 7.22 10.20 2.59
N LEU A 85 6.07 10.71 3.04
CA LEU A 85 5.85 12.13 3.27
C LEU A 85 6.24 12.54 4.69
N VAL A 86 7.17 13.49 4.79
CA VAL A 86 7.61 14.10 6.05
C VAL A 86 6.95 15.47 6.21
N VAL A 87 6.00 15.54 7.14
CA VAL A 87 5.25 16.77 7.44
C VAL A 87 6.05 17.70 8.33
N GLU A 88 6.57 17.18 9.45
CA GLU A 88 7.36 17.91 10.43
C GLU A 88 8.45 17.02 11.03
N ALA A 89 9.67 17.55 11.14
CA ALA A 89 10.80 16.85 11.70
C ALA A 89 11.89 17.82 12.19
N SER A 90 12.40 17.60 13.40
CA SER A 90 13.69 18.16 13.82
C SER A 90 14.84 17.27 13.30
N ILE A 91 16.05 17.82 13.22
CA ILE A 91 17.25 17.12 12.70
C ILE A 91 17.52 15.80 13.44
N LYS A 92 17.23 15.73 14.74
CA LYS A 92 17.47 14.54 15.59
C LYS A 92 16.20 13.70 15.83
N SER A 93 15.12 13.95 15.09
CA SER A 93 13.85 13.24 15.27
C SER A 93 13.90 11.81 14.72
N GLY A 94 13.06 10.93 15.28
CA GLY A 94 12.87 9.58 14.75
C GLY A 94 12.29 9.57 13.32
N THR A 95 11.60 10.64 12.92
CA THR A 95 11.10 10.83 11.55
C THR A 95 12.23 10.87 10.53
N MET A 96 13.37 11.49 10.87
CA MET A 96 14.56 11.51 10.00
C MET A 96 15.12 10.10 9.76
N ILE A 97 14.97 9.20 10.73
CA ILE A 97 15.37 7.79 10.57
C ILE A 97 14.47 7.13 9.52
N THR A 98 13.15 7.34 9.57
CA THR A 98 12.21 6.79 8.58
C THR A 98 12.49 7.32 7.18
N ALA A 99 12.72 8.63 7.05
CA ALA A 99 13.04 9.25 5.76
C ALA A 99 14.34 8.68 5.16
N LYS A 100 15.37 8.51 6.00
CA LYS A 100 16.61 7.86 5.57
C LYS A 100 16.38 6.41 5.14
N LEU A 101 15.63 5.63 5.93
CA LEU A 101 15.32 4.24 5.60
C LEU A 101 14.52 4.11 4.29
N ALA A 102 13.63 5.05 4.00
CA ALA A 102 12.91 5.11 2.73
C ALA A 102 13.88 5.33 1.56
N ALA A 103 14.77 6.33 1.66
CA ALA A 103 15.78 6.58 0.64
C ALA A 103 16.74 5.38 0.45
N ASP A 104 17.21 4.77 1.54
CA ASP A 104 18.07 3.57 1.51
C ASP A 104 17.36 2.37 0.85
N GLN A 105 16.02 2.33 0.87
CA GLN A 105 15.18 1.32 0.23
C GLN A 105 14.80 1.67 -1.23
N GLY A 106 15.34 2.77 -1.79
CA GLY A 106 14.99 3.24 -3.12
C GLY A 106 13.54 3.72 -3.23
N LYS A 107 12.97 4.23 -2.14
CA LYS A 107 11.63 4.81 -2.08
C LYS A 107 11.71 6.32 -2.16
N GLU A 108 10.68 6.92 -2.75
CA GLU A 108 10.58 8.38 -2.80
C GLU A 108 10.44 8.98 -1.42
N VAL A 109 11.12 10.12 -1.21
CA VAL A 109 11.03 10.89 0.03
C VAL A 109 10.48 12.26 -0.32
N PHE A 110 9.39 12.61 0.35
CA PHE A 110 8.70 13.88 0.21
C PHE A 110 8.81 14.67 1.50
N ALA A 111 8.85 16.00 1.41
CA ALA A 111 8.90 16.85 2.57
C ALA A 111 8.10 18.13 2.38
N ILE A 112 7.30 18.49 3.39
CA ILE A 112 6.50 19.73 3.38
C ILE A 112 7.39 20.90 3.83
N PRO A 113 7.46 21.99 3.04
CA PRO A 113 8.18 23.18 3.45
C PRO A 113 7.43 23.89 4.60
N SER A 114 8.19 24.46 5.53
CA SER A 114 7.63 25.28 6.62
C SER A 114 8.53 26.50 6.89
N SER A 115 8.09 27.40 7.77
CA SER A 115 8.85 28.58 8.17
C SER A 115 10.22 28.20 8.74
N ILE A 116 11.28 28.90 8.35
CA ILE A 116 12.64 28.72 8.91
C ILE A 116 12.72 29.00 10.42
N HIS A 117 11.71 29.68 10.98
CA HIS A 117 11.62 29.96 12.42
C HIS A 117 10.94 28.82 13.19
N ASN A 118 10.33 27.84 12.51
CA ASN A 118 9.77 26.65 13.15
C ASN A 118 10.90 25.63 13.42
N PRO A 119 11.22 25.29 14.69
CA PRO A 119 12.25 24.30 14.98
C PRO A 119 11.98 22.91 14.36
N LEU A 120 10.70 22.58 14.11
CA LEU A 120 10.28 21.33 13.48
C LEU A 120 10.35 21.35 11.95
N SER A 121 10.80 22.46 11.32
CA SER A 121 11.02 22.52 9.88
C SER A 121 12.41 22.07 9.46
N GLN A 122 13.38 22.08 10.39
CA GLN A 122 14.80 21.92 10.08
C GLN A 122 15.11 20.58 9.40
N GLY A 123 14.43 19.51 9.82
CA GLY A 123 14.53 18.18 9.22
C GLY A 123 13.95 18.16 7.81
N CYS A 124 12.75 18.70 7.61
CA CYS A 124 12.13 18.81 6.27
C CYS A 124 13.03 19.60 5.31
N HIS A 125 13.56 20.75 5.74
CA HIS A 125 14.49 21.55 4.93
C HIS A 125 15.79 20.81 4.61
N GLN A 126 16.30 20.03 5.55
CA GLN A 126 17.48 19.20 5.31
C GLN A 126 17.19 18.10 4.27
N LEU A 127 16.03 17.42 4.36
CA LEU A 127 15.62 16.41 3.40
C LEU A 127 15.50 17.00 1.99
N ILE A 128 14.87 18.17 1.85
CA ILE A 128 14.73 18.87 0.56
C ILE A 128 16.12 19.19 -0.02
N LYS A 129 17.05 19.70 0.79
CA LYS A 129 18.44 19.95 0.36
C LYS A 129 19.19 18.68 -0.03
N GLN A 130 18.76 17.52 0.46
CA GLN A 130 19.33 16.21 0.15
C GLN A 130 18.64 15.53 -1.04
N GLY A 131 17.67 16.20 -1.68
CA GLY A 131 17.00 15.70 -2.88
C GLY A 131 15.60 15.13 -2.63
N ALA A 132 15.05 15.22 -1.42
CA ALA A 132 13.65 14.92 -1.21
C ALA A 132 12.76 15.90 -2.00
N LYS A 133 11.69 15.40 -2.60
CA LYS A 133 10.72 16.22 -3.34
C LYS A 133 9.99 17.16 -2.36
N LEU A 134 10.05 18.46 -2.64
CA LEU A 134 9.25 19.45 -1.93
C LEU A 134 7.78 19.27 -2.34
N VAL A 135 6.89 19.22 -1.35
CA VAL A 135 5.45 19.02 -1.55
C VAL A 135 4.67 20.19 -0.97
N GLU A 136 3.89 20.85 -1.82
CA GLU A 136 2.93 21.90 -1.44
C GLU A 136 1.48 21.41 -1.57
N ASN A 137 1.24 20.43 -2.43
CA ASN A 137 -0.08 19.89 -2.75
C ASN A 137 -0.01 18.37 -3.04
N ILE A 138 -1.16 17.72 -3.26
CA ILE A 138 -1.20 16.27 -3.47
C ILE A 138 -0.67 15.85 -4.84
N GLU A 139 -0.82 16.72 -5.83
CA GLU A 139 -0.38 16.53 -7.21
C GLU A 139 1.15 16.31 -7.25
N ASP A 140 1.92 17.04 -6.45
CA ASP A 140 3.38 16.85 -6.32
C ASP A 140 3.79 15.41 -5.96
N ILE A 141 2.95 14.71 -5.19
CA ILE A 141 3.18 13.31 -4.80
C ILE A 141 2.77 12.36 -5.91
N ILE A 142 1.59 12.60 -6.51
CA ILE A 142 1.02 11.75 -7.55
C ILE A 142 1.94 11.71 -8.77
N ASP A 143 2.39 12.89 -9.20
CA ASP A 143 3.24 13.06 -10.37
C ASP A 143 4.59 12.35 -10.19
N GLU A 144 5.17 12.44 -8.99
CA GLU A 144 6.46 11.81 -8.67
C GLU A 144 6.36 10.29 -8.55
N LEU A 145 5.25 9.77 -8.04
CA LEU A 145 5.05 8.33 -7.92
C LEU A 145 4.71 7.66 -9.26
N TYR A 146 4.60 8.43 -10.35
CA TYR A 146 4.16 7.96 -11.67
C TYR A 146 2.93 7.06 -11.59
N LEU A 147 2.03 7.40 -10.66
CA LEU A 147 0.77 6.68 -10.55
C LEU A 147 -0.11 7.20 -11.68
N ASP A 148 -0.38 6.35 -12.67
CA ASP A 148 -1.48 6.57 -13.63
C ASP A 148 -2.80 6.53 -12.84
N LEU A 149 -3.09 7.62 -12.15
CA LEU A 149 -4.34 7.83 -11.46
C LEU A 149 -5.35 8.32 -12.49
N GLU A 150 -5.83 7.41 -13.33
CA GLU A 150 -7.18 7.58 -13.87
C GLU A 150 -8.15 7.45 -12.70
N VAL A 151 -8.38 8.56 -11.98
CA VAL A 151 -9.40 8.64 -10.94
C VAL A 151 -10.74 8.83 -11.65
N PRO A 152 -11.69 7.89 -11.58
CA PRO A 152 -13.06 8.21 -11.91
C PRO A 152 -13.57 9.09 -10.78
N LEU A 153 -13.56 10.40 -10.96
CA LEU A 153 -14.31 11.34 -10.15
C LEU A 153 -15.80 11.11 -10.42
N SER A 154 -16.37 10.11 -9.77
CA SER A 154 -17.82 9.93 -9.67
C SER A 154 -18.13 9.30 -8.33
N GLY A 155 -18.66 10.14 -7.45
CA GLY A 155 -19.05 9.75 -6.11
C GLY A 155 -20.02 8.58 -6.11
N ASN A 156 -19.72 7.61 -5.27
CA ASN A 156 -20.68 6.86 -4.49
C ASN A 156 -19.93 6.27 -3.29
N ASN A 157 -20.10 6.91 -2.13
CA ASN A 157 -19.82 6.27 -0.85
C ASN A 157 -20.79 5.10 -0.69
N THR A 158 -20.35 3.94 -1.11
CA THR A 158 -20.85 2.67 -0.61
C THR A 158 -19.67 1.97 0.05
N PRO A 159 -19.83 1.46 1.28
CA PRO A 159 -18.77 0.73 1.96
C PRO A 159 -18.34 -0.43 1.05
N ILE A 160 -17.04 -0.59 0.83
CA ILE A 160 -16.47 -1.72 0.10
C ILE A 160 -16.60 -2.97 0.98
N TYR A 161 -17.84 -3.44 1.11
CA TYR A 161 -18.18 -4.86 1.14
C TYR A 161 -18.68 -5.21 -0.26
N THR A 162 -17.77 -5.28 -1.23
CA THR A 162 -18.07 -5.97 -2.48
C THR A 162 -17.88 -7.47 -2.25
N LYS A 163 -18.92 -8.07 -1.65
CA LYS A 163 -19.40 -9.34 -2.20
C LYS A 163 -19.78 -9.05 -3.66
N ASP A 164 -19.32 -9.92 -4.54
CA ASP A 164 -19.71 -10.00 -5.95
C ASP A 164 -18.98 -9.02 -6.90
N VAL A 165 -17.65 -9.14 -6.98
CA VAL A 165 -17.02 -9.18 -8.32
C VAL A 165 -16.94 -10.65 -8.66
N ASP A 166 -17.57 -11.02 -9.78
CA ASP A 166 -17.68 -12.38 -10.33
C ASP A 166 -16.55 -13.31 -9.90
N ASN A 167 -16.81 -13.99 -8.80
CA ASN A 167 -16.14 -15.22 -8.42
C ASN A 167 -16.87 -16.35 -9.13
N THR A 168 -17.14 -16.23 -10.43
CA THR A 168 -17.12 -17.41 -11.27
C THR A 168 -15.67 -17.84 -11.27
N PRO A 169 -15.29 -18.93 -10.57
CA PRO A 169 -13.96 -19.48 -10.76
C PRO A 169 -13.87 -19.77 -12.24
N SER A 170 -13.06 -19.00 -12.97
CA SER A 170 -12.89 -19.14 -14.42
C SER A 170 -12.77 -20.63 -14.69
N VAL A 171 -13.81 -21.20 -15.32
CA VAL A 171 -13.86 -22.64 -15.62
C VAL A 171 -12.63 -22.98 -16.46
N LEU A 172 -12.19 -22.02 -17.26
CA LEU A 172 -10.96 -22.05 -18.04
C LEU A 172 -9.71 -22.24 -17.17
N LEU A 173 -9.52 -21.48 -16.08
CA LEU A 173 -8.38 -21.66 -15.17
C LEU A 173 -8.33 -23.04 -14.50
N LYS A 174 -9.48 -23.70 -14.30
CA LYS A 174 -9.52 -25.09 -13.79
C LYS A 174 -9.21 -26.12 -14.88
N CYS A 175 -9.47 -25.80 -16.14
CA CYS A 175 -9.23 -26.67 -17.28
C CYS A 175 -7.81 -26.52 -17.87
N LEU A 176 -7.20 -25.35 -17.68
CA LEU A 176 -5.86 -25.04 -18.14
C LEU A 176 -4.80 -25.83 -17.37
N SER A 177 -3.80 -26.31 -18.09
CA SER A 177 -2.68 -27.06 -17.53
C SER A 177 -1.36 -26.34 -17.88
N TYR A 178 -0.24 -26.86 -17.37
CA TYR A 178 1.08 -26.37 -17.76
C TYR A 178 1.52 -26.85 -19.16
N GLU A 179 0.69 -27.65 -19.84
CA GLU A 179 0.86 -28.03 -21.24
C GLU A 179 0.04 -27.12 -22.16
N ALA A 180 0.57 -26.84 -23.36
CA ALA A 180 -0.08 -25.96 -24.33
C ALA A 180 -1.42 -26.55 -24.80
N MET A 181 -2.50 -25.79 -24.62
CA MET A 181 -3.85 -26.18 -25.02
C MET A 181 -4.40 -25.22 -26.07
N ASN A 182 -5.07 -25.74 -27.09
CA ASN A 182 -5.69 -24.92 -28.13
C ASN A 182 -7.12 -24.50 -27.74
N ILE A 183 -7.69 -23.54 -28.48
CA ILE A 183 -9.01 -22.98 -28.17
C ILE A 183 -10.12 -24.04 -28.33
N ASP A 184 -10.01 -24.94 -29.31
CA ASP A 184 -11.01 -25.98 -29.56
C ASP A 184 -11.07 -27.01 -28.42
N GLU A 185 -9.91 -27.42 -27.88
CA GLU A 185 -9.80 -28.28 -26.70
C GLU A 185 -10.34 -27.60 -25.44
N MET A 186 -10.18 -26.28 -25.32
CA MET A 186 -10.76 -25.50 -24.22
C MET A 186 -12.29 -25.45 -24.33
N VAL A 187 -12.85 -25.31 -25.52
CA VAL A 187 -14.31 -25.35 -25.76
C VAL A 187 -14.87 -26.70 -25.32
N GLU A 188 -14.22 -27.80 -25.72
CA GLU A 188 -14.68 -29.15 -25.40
C GLU A 188 -14.64 -29.44 -23.89
N LYS A 189 -13.59 -28.99 -23.19
CA LYS A 189 -13.44 -29.22 -21.75
C LYS A 189 -14.25 -28.27 -20.86
N SER A 190 -14.39 -27.01 -21.26
CA SER A 190 -15.07 -25.99 -20.45
C SER A 190 -16.56 -25.86 -20.77
N GLY A 191 -17.00 -26.32 -21.95
CA GLY A 191 -18.37 -26.12 -22.44
C GLY A 191 -18.71 -24.66 -22.78
N LEU A 192 -17.72 -23.76 -22.78
CA LEU A 192 -17.89 -22.34 -23.07
C LEU A 192 -17.84 -22.07 -24.57
N SER A 193 -18.48 -20.98 -25.00
CA SER A 193 -18.40 -20.56 -26.40
C SER A 193 -16.98 -20.06 -26.73
N PRO A 194 -16.50 -20.22 -27.99
CA PRO A 194 -15.19 -19.73 -28.40
C PRO A 194 -14.98 -18.24 -28.13
N GLN A 195 -16.06 -17.44 -28.21
CA GLN A 195 -16.04 -16.00 -27.97
C GLN A 195 -15.70 -15.67 -26.51
N ILE A 196 -16.30 -16.41 -25.55
CA ILE A 196 -16.06 -16.23 -24.11
C ILE A 196 -14.62 -16.65 -23.78
N ILE A 197 -14.14 -17.75 -24.38
CA ILE A 197 -12.78 -18.25 -24.15
C ILE A 197 -11.73 -17.24 -24.62
N VAL A 198 -11.91 -16.65 -25.80
CA VAL A 198 -10.98 -15.63 -26.32
C VAL A 198 -10.95 -14.38 -25.43
N GLN A 199 -12.11 -13.96 -24.90
CA GLN A 199 -12.18 -12.84 -23.96
C GLN A 199 -11.47 -13.15 -22.63
N GLU A 200 -11.72 -14.33 -22.05
CA GLU A 200 -11.04 -14.75 -20.80
C GLU A 200 -9.53 -14.89 -21.00
N LEU A 201 -9.07 -15.48 -22.11
CA LEU A 201 -7.65 -15.61 -22.41
C LEU A 201 -6.95 -14.26 -22.53
N LEU A 202 -7.59 -13.26 -23.15
CA LEU A 202 -7.04 -11.91 -23.24
C LEU A 202 -6.85 -11.29 -21.85
N ILE A 203 -7.85 -11.43 -20.98
CA ILE A 203 -7.78 -10.92 -19.60
C ILE A 203 -6.66 -11.63 -18.82
N LEU A 204 -6.53 -12.96 -18.98
CA LEU A 204 -5.51 -13.76 -18.30
C LEU A 204 -4.09 -13.50 -18.83
N GLU A 205 -3.95 -13.20 -20.13
CA GLU A 205 -2.68 -12.80 -20.75
C GLU A 205 -2.24 -11.43 -20.25
N LEU A 206 -3.14 -10.45 -20.20
CA LEU A 206 -2.87 -9.13 -19.60
C LEU A 206 -2.50 -9.22 -18.12
N ALA A 207 -3.08 -10.18 -17.40
CA ALA A 207 -2.77 -10.46 -16.00
C ALA A 207 -1.50 -11.32 -15.79
N ASN A 208 -0.75 -11.65 -16.86
CA ASN A 208 0.41 -12.54 -16.84
C ASN A 208 0.16 -13.94 -16.24
N ARG A 209 -1.09 -14.41 -16.24
CA ARG A 209 -1.46 -15.75 -15.74
C ARG A 209 -1.33 -16.84 -16.80
N VAL A 210 -1.43 -16.46 -18.07
CA VAL A 210 -1.35 -17.37 -19.21
C VAL A 210 -0.44 -16.76 -20.26
N THR A 211 0.39 -17.58 -20.90
CA THR A 211 1.26 -17.17 -22.02
C THR A 211 0.83 -17.87 -23.30
N LYS A 212 0.78 -17.12 -24.40
CA LYS A 212 0.58 -17.68 -25.73
C LYS A 212 1.88 -18.31 -26.26
N VAL A 213 1.85 -19.59 -26.60
CA VAL A 213 2.96 -20.26 -27.27
C VAL A 213 2.63 -20.36 -28.75
N GLY A 214 3.45 -19.70 -29.58
CA GLY A 214 3.18 -19.45 -30.99
C GLY A 214 2.58 -20.64 -31.74
N GLY A 215 1.54 -20.38 -32.55
CA GLY A 215 0.84 -21.36 -33.39
C GLY A 215 0.14 -22.53 -32.70
N SER A 216 0.47 -22.85 -31.44
CA SER A 216 0.19 -24.14 -30.82
C SER A 216 -0.66 -24.07 -29.54
N GLY A 217 -0.99 -22.88 -29.02
CA GLY A 217 -1.98 -22.73 -27.95
C GLY A 217 -1.56 -21.79 -26.82
N TYR A 218 -2.16 -21.97 -25.66
CA TYR A 218 -1.97 -21.18 -24.45
C TYR A 218 -1.55 -22.08 -23.28
N LEU A 219 -0.70 -21.59 -22.38
CA LEU A 219 -0.25 -22.30 -21.18
C LEU A 219 -0.26 -21.42 -19.93
N LEU A 220 -0.37 -22.03 -18.74
CA LEU A 220 -0.27 -21.30 -17.48
C LEU A 220 1.16 -20.84 -17.22
N THR A 221 1.31 -19.56 -16.88
CA THR A 221 2.59 -18.97 -16.49
C THR A 221 2.92 -19.40 -15.05
N LYS A 222 4.19 -19.73 -14.79
CA LYS A 222 4.69 -20.09 -13.44
C LYS A 222 4.71 -18.89 -12.49
#